data_AF-A0A6J1MUQ3-F1
#
_entry.id   AF-A0A6J1MUQ3-F1
#
_cell.length_a   1.000
_cell.length_b   1.000
_cell.length_c   1.000
_cell.angle_alpha   90.00
_cell.angle_beta   90.00
_cell.angle_gamma   90.00
#
_symmetry.space_group_name_H-M   'P 1'
#
loop_
_entity.id
_entity.type
_entity.pdbx_description
1 polymer ?
#
loop_
_entity_poly.entity_id
_entity_poly.type
_entity_poly.pdbx_seq_one_letter_code
_entity_poly.pdbx_strand_id
1 'polypeptide(L)'
;MTANNGKCGVGVAWGAKVGGVRMLDGRITDRIEGEAIGYAWDKVDIYSASWGPNDDGKTVEGPGRLAVEAFRRGVDKGRGGKGSIYVWANGNGGSHDDNCNCDGYSSSIYTISIGSASQQGLFPWYGEICASTLATAYSSGAYKDQKIATTDTNDSCTLGHTGTSAAAPLAAGIIALALHANPNLTWRDVQHLIVWTSEYAPLSENPGWQINGIGLRFDLRFGFGLLNAEALVTAALNWTTVPEKQTCRIDASLAKEKEFISSGETVDIAINVRDCAVNYIEHVELGTTVQYTRRGALEIYLVSPQGTKIQLLSARSRDTSTAGLVNWPLTSVATWGEQSRGLWNVIIQDTTNESNAGKIGPIELVIHGTVEMPAHMKNSPRHKYDSYEKQEQFYYLDSGGPYNENAALFIPEQHSTQEVAFNNMDTVILDEMEKELLRNHHSKYYASSVEV
;
A
#
# COMPACT_ATOMS: atom_id res chain seq x y z
N MET A 1 0.93 8.19 -20.87
CA MET A 1 0.08 8.12 -22.08
C MET A 1 -0.42 9.52 -22.41
N THR A 2 -0.29 9.97 -23.65
CA THR A 2 -0.76 11.29 -24.11
C THR A 2 -2.21 11.17 -24.58
N ALA A 3 -3.10 12.07 -24.14
CA ALA A 3 -4.48 12.12 -24.63
C ALA A 3 -4.56 12.63 -26.09
N ASN A 4 -5.65 12.30 -26.79
CA ASN A 4 -6.01 12.89 -28.10
C ASN A 4 -4.96 12.75 -29.21
N ASN A 5 -4.16 11.67 -29.20
CA ASN A 5 -3.16 11.39 -30.23
C ASN A 5 -3.54 10.23 -31.17
N GLY A 6 -4.77 9.72 -31.07
CA GLY A 6 -5.27 8.60 -31.90
C GLY A 6 -4.61 7.24 -31.61
N LYS A 7 -3.95 7.05 -30.46
CA LYS A 7 -3.19 5.83 -30.14
C LYS A 7 -3.55 5.24 -28.77
N CYS A 8 -3.87 3.95 -28.75
CA CYS A 8 -4.26 3.19 -27.56
C CYS A 8 -5.44 3.79 -26.79
N GLY A 9 -5.16 4.63 -25.79
CA GLY A 9 -6.12 5.17 -24.84
C GLY A 9 -5.54 6.37 -24.09
N VAL A 10 -6.01 6.62 -22.87
CA VAL A 10 -5.60 7.78 -22.07
C VAL A 10 -5.19 7.36 -20.65
N GLY A 11 -4.15 8.00 -20.11
CA GLY A 11 -3.76 7.81 -18.72
C GLY A 11 -4.62 8.67 -17.80
N VAL A 12 -4.83 8.23 -16.55
CA VAL A 12 -5.62 8.99 -15.55
C VAL A 12 -5.13 10.44 -15.42
N ALA A 13 -3.82 10.63 -15.28
CA ALA A 13 -3.16 11.94 -15.29
C ALA A 13 -2.36 12.13 -16.58
N TRP A 14 -3.04 12.22 -17.71
CA TRP A 14 -2.42 12.32 -19.04
C TRP A 14 -1.54 13.55 -19.26
N GLY A 15 -1.68 14.60 -18.44
CA GLY A 15 -0.80 15.78 -18.43
C GLY A 15 0.43 15.65 -17.52
N ALA A 16 0.56 14.57 -16.74
CA ALA A 16 1.70 14.35 -15.87
C ALA A 16 2.93 13.87 -16.67
N LYS A 17 4.13 14.17 -16.15
CA LYS A 17 5.37 13.58 -16.62
C LYS A 17 5.51 12.17 -16.05
N VAL A 18 5.97 11.23 -16.87
CA VAL A 18 6.20 9.84 -16.46
C VAL A 18 7.63 9.43 -16.80
N GLY A 19 8.26 8.68 -15.89
CA GLY A 19 9.57 8.05 -16.08
C GLY A 19 9.52 6.60 -15.62
N GLY A 20 10.60 5.85 -15.85
CA GLY A 20 10.71 4.46 -15.42
C GLY A 20 12.07 4.15 -14.84
N VAL A 21 12.09 3.39 -13.73
CA VAL A 21 13.31 2.85 -13.13
C VAL A 21 13.36 1.36 -13.42
N ARG A 22 14.24 0.93 -14.33
CA ARG A 22 14.42 -0.49 -14.66
C ARG A 22 15.27 -1.15 -13.58
N MET A 23 14.61 -1.79 -12.63
CA MET A 23 15.27 -2.50 -11.53
C MET A 23 14.95 -4.00 -11.47
N LEU A 24 13.81 -4.44 -12.02
CA LEU A 24 13.32 -5.83 -11.92
C LEU A 24 13.97 -6.82 -12.92
N ASP A 25 14.71 -6.34 -13.91
CA ASP A 25 15.29 -7.17 -14.97
C ASP A 25 16.70 -7.66 -14.61
N GLY A 26 16.76 -8.48 -13.56
CA GLY A 26 18.00 -9.03 -13.04
C GLY A 26 17.90 -9.48 -11.59
N ARG A 27 19.05 -9.78 -11.00
CA ARG A 27 19.13 -10.13 -9.57
C ARG A 27 18.82 -8.89 -8.73
N ILE A 28 17.76 -8.96 -7.95
CA ILE A 28 17.37 -7.91 -7.00
C ILE A 28 18.13 -8.06 -5.69
N THR A 29 18.56 -6.94 -5.13
CA THR A 29 19.27 -6.85 -3.85
C THR A 29 18.76 -5.63 -3.10
N ASP A 30 18.87 -5.61 -1.77
CA ASP A 30 18.50 -4.46 -0.93
C ASP A 30 19.13 -3.14 -1.42
N ARG A 31 20.36 -3.19 -1.97
CA ARG A 31 20.98 -2.01 -2.58
C ARG A 31 20.20 -1.49 -3.80
N ILE A 32 19.83 -2.38 -4.71
CA ILE A 32 19.10 -2.02 -5.94
C ILE A 32 17.71 -1.48 -5.57
N GLU A 33 17.05 -2.09 -4.59
CA GLU A 33 15.76 -1.60 -4.08
C GLU A 33 15.89 -0.21 -3.46
N GLY A 34 16.86 -0.01 -2.56
CA GLY A 34 17.10 1.29 -1.93
C GLY A 34 17.49 2.38 -2.93
N GLU A 35 18.29 2.06 -3.95
CA GLU A 35 18.61 2.97 -5.05
C GLU A 35 17.35 3.31 -5.88
N ALA A 36 16.50 2.33 -6.19
CA ALA A 36 15.27 2.54 -6.96
C ALA A 36 14.22 3.35 -6.21
N ILE A 37 13.95 3.01 -4.94
CA ILE A 37 13.03 3.74 -4.03
C ILE A 37 13.49 5.19 -3.82
N GLY A 38 14.82 5.39 -3.78
CA GLY A 38 15.43 6.69 -3.58
C GLY A 38 15.82 7.42 -4.85
N TYR A 39 15.47 6.93 -6.04
CA TYR A 39 15.96 7.48 -7.30
C TYR A 39 15.30 8.82 -7.62
N ALA A 40 16.10 9.87 -7.82
CA ALA A 40 15.63 11.20 -8.20
C ALA A 40 14.51 11.75 -7.30
N TRP A 41 14.62 11.53 -5.98
CA TRP A 41 13.67 11.99 -4.97
C TRP A 41 13.44 13.50 -4.91
N ASP A 42 14.33 14.28 -5.53
CA ASP A 42 14.24 15.72 -5.74
C ASP A 42 13.35 16.12 -6.94
N LYS A 43 13.01 15.16 -7.81
CA LYS A 43 12.25 15.38 -9.05
C LYS A 43 10.97 14.54 -9.14
N VAL A 44 10.94 13.39 -8.47
CA VAL A 44 9.82 12.45 -8.51
C VAL A 44 8.87 12.72 -7.35
N ASP A 45 7.60 13.01 -7.67
CA ASP A 45 6.56 13.19 -6.66
C ASP A 45 6.00 11.86 -6.16
N ILE A 46 5.72 10.94 -7.09
CA ILE A 46 5.01 9.69 -6.83
C ILE A 46 5.81 8.53 -7.43
N TYR A 47 6.06 7.51 -6.63
CA TYR A 47 6.60 6.22 -7.03
C TYR A 47 5.45 5.22 -7.05
N SER A 48 5.30 4.49 -8.15
CA SER A 48 4.33 3.39 -8.26
C SER A 48 5.09 2.09 -8.40
N ALA A 49 4.87 1.15 -7.49
CA ALA A 49 5.52 -0.15 -7.48
C ALA A 49 4.49 -1.27 -7.24
N SER A 50 4.86 -2.47 -7.69
CA SER A 50 4.00 -3.66 -7.59
C SER A 50 4.85 -4.92 -7.50
N TRP A 51 5.99 -4.78 -6.83
CA TRP A 51 6.95 -5.85 -6.55
C TRP A 51 7.08 -5.97 -5.03
N GLY A 52 7.49 -7.14 -4.59
CA GLY A 52 7.59 -7.51 -3.18
C GLY A 52 8.10 -8.94 -3.09
N PRO A 53 7.90 -9.61 -1.95
CA PRO A 53 8.15 -11.04 -1.80
C PRO A 53 7.31 -11.88 -2.78
N ASN A 54 7.55 -13.20 -2.78
CA ASN A 54 6.71 -14.10 -3.57
C ASN A 54 5.31 -14.22 -2.94
N ASP A 55 4.28 -14.01 -3.75
CA ASP A 55 2.85 -14.17 -3.44
C ASP A 55 2.43 -15.67 -3.36
N ASP A 56 3.15 -16.46 -2.57
CA ASP A 56 3.03 -17.93 -2.53
C ASP A 56 2.22 -18.47 -1.34
N GLY A 57 1.74 -17.58 -0.46
CA GLY A 57 1.05 -17.94 0.78
C GLY A 57 1.98 -18.48 1.86
N LYS A 58 3.30 -18.25 1.74
CA LYS A 58 4.33 -18.82 2.64
C LYS A 58 5.36 -17.80 3.06
N THR A 59 5.75 -16.92 2.15
CA THR A 59 6.84 -15.98 2.34
C THR A 59 6.48 -14.95 3.40
N VAL A 60 7.46 -14.55 4.21
CA VAL A 60 7.39 -13.39 5.10
C VAL A 60 8.71 -12.66 4.93
N GLU A 61 8.67 -11.52 4.26
CA GLU A 61 9.85 -10.77 3.87
C GLU A 61 9.47 -9.31 3.65
N GLY A 62 10.42 -8.41 3.85
CA GLY A 62 10.22 -6.98 3.73
C GLY A 62 11.51 -6.27 3.33
N PRO A 63 11.45 -4.94 3.21
CA PRO A 63 12.60 -4.15 2.79
C PRO A 63 13.81 -4.39 3.69
N GLY A 64 14.96 -4.58 3.05
CA GLY A 64 16.24 -4.57 3.75
C GLY A 64 16.57 -3.16 4.29
N ARG A 65 17.73 -3.05 4.94
CA ARG A 65 18.14 -1.81 5.62
C ARG A 65 18.21 -0.62 4.66
N LEU A 66 18.74 -0.80 3.46
CA LEU A 66 18.91 0.28 2.49
C LEU A 66 17.57 0.72 1.91
N ALA A 67 16.68 -0.22 1.61
CA ALA A 67 15.32 0.08 1.18
C ALA A 67 14.51 0.82 2.27
N VAL A 68 14.59 0.40 3.54
CA VAL A 68 13.96 1.10 4.67
C VAL A 68 14.47 2.53 4.81
N GLU A 69 15.79 2.74 4.72
CA GLU A 69 16.38 4.07 4.78
C GLU A 69 15.97 4.94 3.60
N ALA A 70 15.83 4.35 2.40
CA ALA A 70 15.35 5.05 1.21
C ALA A 70 13.90 5.52 1.39
N PHE A 71 13.00 4.69 1.94
CA PHE A 71 11.64 5.10 2.28
C PHE A 71 11.62 6.26 3.27
N ARG A 72 12.37 6.15 4.39
CA ARG A 72 12.46 7.21 5.41
C ARG A 72 12.94 8.53 4.81
N ARG A 73 14.06 8.50 4.09
CA ARG A 73 14.59 9.67 3.40
C ARG A 73 13.58 10.24 2.40
N GLY A 74 12.86 9.37 1.70
CA GLY A 74 11.83 9.72 0.74
C GLY A 74 10.69 10.52 1.37
N VAL A 75 10.12 10.03 2.47
CA VAL A 75 9.02 10.71 3.17
C VAL A 75 9.47 11.94 3.96
N ASP A 76 10.73 12.00 4.38
CA ASP A 76 11.27 13.13 5.15
C ASP A 76 11.76 14.28 4.26
N LYS A 77 12.40 13.98 3.12
CA LYS A 77 13.09 14.98 2.28
C LYS A 77 12.47 15.16 0.90
N GLY A 78 11.76 14.15 0.40
CA GLY A 78 11.08 14.19 -0.89
C GLY A 78 10.18 15.40 -1.04
N ARG A 79 10.04 15.89 -2.28
CA ARG A 79 9.10 16.98 -2.61
C ARG A 79 9.28 18.23 -1.74
N GLY A 80 10.54 18.58 -1.45
CA GLY A 80 10.88 19.74 -0.61
C GLY A 80 10.46 19.58 0.85
N GLY A 81 10.50 18.37 1.40
CA GLY A 81 10.11 18.06 2.78
C GLY A 81 8.63 17.71 2.97
N LYS A 82 7.82 17.71 1.91
CA LYS A 82 6.43 17.23 1.95
C LYS A 82 6.33 15.70 1.96
N GLY A 83 7.41 15.03 1.56
CA GLY A 83 7.53 13.59 1.47
C GLY A 83 7.10 13.03 0.12
N SER A 84 7.93 12.14 -0.41
CA SER A 84 7.62 11.31 -1.57
C SER A 84 6.41 10.44 -1.28
N ILE A 85 5.61 10.18 -2.30
CA ILE A 85 4.43 9.30 -2.18
C ILE A 85 4.75 7.96 -2.83
N TYR A 86 4.66 6.89 -2.05
CA TYR A 86 4.91 5.52 -2.51
C TYR A 86 3.58 4.78 -2.63
N VAL A 87 3.15 4.48 -3.85
CA VAL A 87 1.94 3.70 -4.13
C VAL A 87 2.35 2.27 -4.43
N TRP A 88 1.76 1.33 -3.72
CA TRP A 88 2.15 -0.08 -3.78
C TRP A 88 0.94 -0.96 -4.06
N ALA A 89 1.09 -1.95 -4.94
CA ALA A 89 0.09 -3.01 -5.07
C ALA A 89 0.16 -3.91 -3.83
N ASN A 90 -0.99 -4.38 -3.34
CA ASN A 90 -1.03 -5.21 -2.14
C ASN A 90 -0.82 -6.72 -2.37
N GLY A 91 -0.42 -7.15 -3.58
CA GLY A 91 -0.09 -8.57 -3.87
C GLY A 91 -1.15 -9.33 -4.68
N ASN A 92 -0.78 -10.48 -5.22
CA ASN A 92 -1.61 -11.35 -6.08
C ASN A 92 -1.76 -12.78 -5.54
N GLY A 93 -1.46 -13.00 -4.26
CA GLY A 93 -1.42 -14.30 -3.58
C GLY A 93 -2.78 -14.82 -3.09
N GLY A 94 -3.90 -14.21 -3.47
CA GLY A 94 -5.23 -14.57 -2.98
C GLY A 94 -5.58 -16.05 -3.16
N SER A 95 -5.29 -16.66 -4.31
CA SER A 95 -5.51 -18.10 -4.56
C SER A 95 -4.58 -19.03 -3.76
N HIS A 96 -3.62 -18.47 -3.04
CA HIS A 96 -2.64 -19.16 -2.22
C HIS A 96 -2.89 -18.95 -0.73
N ASP A 97 -4.02 -18.34 -0.36
CA ASP A 97 -4.35 -17.90 0.99
C ASP A 97 -3.28 -16.97 1.58
N ASP A 98 -2.66 -16.12 0.73
CA ASP A 98 -1.66 -15.18 1.22
C ASP A 98 -2.28 -13.99 1.95
N ASN A 99 -1.45 -13.33 2.75
CA ASN A 99 -1.84 -12.18 3.54
C ASN A 99 -0.76 -11.11 3.39
N CYS A 100 -1.15 -9.97 2.81
CA CYS A 100 -0.23 -8.87 2.50
C CYS A 100 0.37 -8.14 3.72
N ASN A 101 0.01 -8.51 4.96
CA ASN A 101 0.82 -8.15 6.13
C ASN A 101 2.10 -8.99 6.26
N CYS A 102 2.29 -10.03 5.44
CA CYS A 102 3.55 -10.77 5.31
C CYS A 102 4.50 -10.17 4.26
N ASP A 103 4.02 -9.19 3.49
CA ASP A 103 4.83 -8.33 2.61
C ASP A 103 5.14 -7.01 3.34
N GLY A 104 6.41 -6.83 3.72
CA GLY A 104 6.87 -5.65 4.44
C GLY A 104 6.96 -4.37 3.59
N TYR A 105 6.83 -4.46 2.26
CA TYR A 105 6.72 -3.29 1.39
C TYR A 105 5.29 -2.79 1.40
N SER A 106 4.31 -3.64 1.08
CA SER A 106 2.88 -3.23 1.06
C SER A 106 2.35 -2.90 2.45
N SER A 107 2.86 -3.54 3.51
CA SER A 107 2.43 -3.27 4.89
C SER A 107 3.16 -2.11 5.57
N SER A 108 4.11 -1.47 4.89
CA SER A 108 4.85 -0.32 5.41
C SER A 108 3.95 0.91 5.53
N ILE A 109 4.03 1.62 6.67
CA ILE A 109 3.33 2.89 6.89
C ILE A 109 3.69 3.98 5.86
N TYR A 110 4.85 3.85 5.22
CA TYR A 110 5.34 4.80 4.21
C TYR A 110 4.73 4.56 2.82
N THR A 111 4.04 3.44 2.64
CA THR A 111 3.39 3.08 1.38
C THR A 111 1.88 3.23 1.46
N ILE A 112 1.28 3.53 0.31
CA ILE A 112 -0.15 3.53 0.08
C ILE A 112 -0.46 2.20 -0.59
N SER A 113 -0.89 1.23 0.20
CA SER A 113 -1.23 -0.12 -0.26
C SER A 113 -2.60 -0.13 -0.93
N ILE A 114 -2.63 -0.56 -2.19
CA ILE A 114 -3.80 -0.53 -3.07
C ILE A 114 -4.21 -1.95 -3.47
N GLY A 115 -5.44 -2.30 -3.08
CA GLY A 115 -6.12 -3.52 -3.51
C GLY A 115 -6.81 -3.38 -4.88
N SER A 116 -7.54 -4.43 -5.27
CA SER A 116 -8.26 -4.46 -6.55
C SER A 116 -9.74 -4.77 -6.41
N ALA A 117 -10.54 -4.17 -7.28
CA ALA A 117 -11.92 -4.56 -7.54
C ALA A 117 -12.10 -4.90 -9.02
N SER A 118 -12.95 -5.87 -9.33
CA SER A 118 -13.35 -6.15 -10.72
C SER A 118 -14.25 -5.05 -11.28
N GLN A 119 -14.53 -5.12 -12.58
CA GLN A 119 -15.51 -4.25 -13.25
C GLN A 119 -16.86 -4.18 -12.53
N GLN A 120 -17.33 -5.26 -11.91
CA GLN A 120 -18.62 -5.35 -11.20
C GLN A 120 -18.51 -4.93 -9.73
N GLY A 121 -17.34 -4.48 -9.29
CA GLY A 121 -17.08 -4.13 -7.89
C GLY A 121 -16.89 -5.35 -6.99
N LEU A 122 -16.54 -6.51 -7.54
CA LEU A 122 -16.32 -7.74 -6.76
C LEU A 122 -14.84 -7.92 -6.42
N PHE A 123 -14.57 -8.62 -5.30
CA PHE A 123 -13.22 -8.96 -4.91
C PHE A 123 -12.62 -9.99 -5.89
N PRO A 124 -11.47 -9.72 -6.53
CA PRO A 124 -10.86 -10.63 -7.48
C PRO A 124 -10.17 -11.82 -6.78
N TRP A 125 -10.12 -12.96 -7.48
CA TRP A 125 -9.55 -14.22 -6.96
C TRP A 125 -8.06 -14.16 -6.57
N TYR A 126 -7.32 -13.21 -7.16
CA TYR A 126 -5.90 -13.01 -6.89
C TYR A 126 -5.64 -12.01 -5.76
N GLY A 127 -6.63 -11.21 -5.35
CA GLY A 127 -6.41 -10.15 -4.35
C GLY A 127 -6.03 -10.73 -2.98
N GLU A 128 -5.07 -10.09 -2.31
CA GLU A 128 -4.72 -10.44 -0.93
C GLU A 128 -5.55 -9.63 0.08
N ILE A 129 -5.78 -10.25 1.24
CA ILE A 129 -6.59 -9.68 2.33
C ILE A 129 -5.64 -9.30 3.47
N CYS A 130 -5.56 -8.02 3.84
CA CYS A 130 -4.79 -7.60 4.99
C CYS A 130 -5.20 -6.23 5.54
N ALA A 131 -4.87 -5.99 6.81
CA ALA A 131 -5.23 -4.78 7.53
C ALA A 131 -4.45 -3.52 7.12
N SER A 132 -3.37 -3.66 6.34
CA SER A 132 -2.57 -2.54 5.83
C SER A 132 -3.07 -1.95 4.51
N THR A 133 -4.02 -2.60 3.82
CA THR A 133 -4.62 -2.08 2.59
C THR A 133 -5.39 -0.79 2.88
N LEU A 134 -5.03 0.32 2.22
CA LEU A 134 -5.64 1.63 2.47
C LEU A 134 -6.90 1.85 1.63
N ALA A 135 -6.86 1.49 0.34
CA ALA A 135 -7.96 1.67 -0.59
C ALA A 135 -7.85 0.72 -1.78
N THR A 136 -8.79 0.85 -2.72
CA THR A 136 -8.92 0.00 -3.90
C THR A 136 -9.00 0.82 -5.18
N ALA A 137 -8.43 0.30 -6.26
CA ALA A 137 -8.73 0.74 -7.61
C ALA A 137 -9.23 -0.43 -8.47
N TYR A 138 -9.83 -0.14 -9.62
CA TYR A 138 -10.26 -1.19 -10.54
C TYR A 138 -9.07 -1.94 -11.14
N SER A 139 -9.30 -3.22 -11.43
CA SER A 139 -8.40 -4.07 -12.21
C SER A 139 -9.24 -5.16 -12.91
N SER A 140 -8.58 -6.19 -13.41
CA SER A 140 -9.21 -7.41 -13.92
C SER A 140 -10.01 -8.17 -12.84
N GLY A 141 -10.91 -9.05 -13.25
CA GLY A 141 -11.67 -9.90 -12.34
C GLY A 141 -11.88 -11.31 -12.86
N ALA A 142 -13.12 -11.79 -12.75
CA ALA A 142 -13.56 -13.05 -13.31
C ALA A 142 -13.43 -13.06 -14.85
N TYR A 143 -13.54 -14.24 -15.45
CA TYR A 143 -13.24 -14.47 -16.87
C TYR A 143 -13.98 -13.52 -17.86
N LYS A 144 -15.19 -13.07 -17.50
CA LYS A 144 -16.01 -12.18 -18.35
C LYS A 144 -15.78 -10.69 -18.08
N ASP A 145 -15.01 -10.35 -17.05
CA ASP A 145 -14.81 -8.97 -16.64
C ASP A 145 -13.81 -8.32 -17.57
N GLN A 146 -14.07 -7.04 -17.88
CA GLN A 146 -13.09 -6.24 -18.58
C GLN A 146 -11.81 -6.11 -17.74
N LYS A 147 -10.70 -5.94 -18.45
CA LYS A 147 -9.35 -5.78 -17.89
C LYS A 147 -8.86 -4.36 -18.12
N ILE A 148 -7.62 -4.07 -17.76
CA ILE A 148 -7.06 -2.73 -17.93
C ILE A 148 -6.52 -2.56 -19.36
N ALA A 149 -6.99 -1.51 -20.01
CA ALA A 149 -6.51 -1.03 -21.30
C ALA A 149 -5.34 -0.07 -21.10
N THR A 150 -4.20 -0.32 -21.73
CA THR A 150 -3.00 0.52 -21.59
C THR A 150 -2.03 0.35 -22.77
N THR A 151 -0.95 1.14 -22.79
CA THR A 151 0.19 0.95 -23.69
C THR A 151 0.99 -0.30 -23.34
N ASP A 152 1.61 -0.92 -24.34
CA ASP A 152 2.45 -2.11 -24.19
C ASP A 152 3.76 -1.92 -24.98
N THR A 153 4.71 -2.83 -24.76
CA THR A 153 6.02 -2.88 -25.42
C THR A 153 5.90 -2.96 -26.95
N ASN A 154 7.00 -2.70 -27.66
CA ASN A 154 7.04 -2.70 -29.13
C ASN A 154 6.00 -1.76 -29.76
N ASP A 155 5.77 -0.61 -29.11
CA ASP A 155 4.88 0.45 -29.58
C ASP A 155 3.41 0.02 -29.76
N SER A 156 2.95 -0.92 -28.92
CA SER A 156 1.64 -1.56 -29.04
C SER A 156 0.67 -1.15 -27.91
N CYS A 157 -0.53 -1.70 -27.95
CA CYS A 157 -1.58 -1.48 -26.95
C CYS A 157 -2.08 -2.84 -26.45
N THR A 158 -2.47 -2.91 -25.18
CA THR A 158 -3.06 -4.10 -24.58
C THR A 158 -4.41 -3.77 -23.96
N LEU A 159 -5.34 -4.72 -24.06
CA LEU A 159 -6.59 -4.76 -23.29
C LEU A 159 -6.53 -5.88 -22.24
N GLY A 160 -5.34 -6.42 -21.99
CA GLY A 160 -5.13 -7.64 -21.22
C GLY A 160 -4.39 -7.45 -19.91
N HIS A 161 -4.14 -6.22 -19.46
CA HIS A 161 -3.39 -5.98 -18.22
C HIS A 161 -4.24 -6.32 -16.98
N THR A 162 -3.65 -7.05 -16.04
CA THR A 162 -4.36 -7.70 -14.90
C THR A 162 -3.59 -7.56 -13.59
N GLY A 163 -4.21 -8.02 -12.50
CA GLY A 163 -3.59 -8.10 -11.18
C GLY A 163 -3.64 -6.79 -10.40
N THR A 164 -3.25 -6.83 -9.13
CA THR A 164 -3.13 -5.63 -8.29
C THR A 164 -2.08 -4.66 -8.82
N SER A 165 -1.12 -5.17 -9.61
CA SER A 165 -0.15 -4.37 -10.36
C SER A 165 -0.76 -3.40 -11.37
N ALA A 166 -2.00 -3.61 -11.80
CA ALA A 166 -2.74 -2.67 -12.66
C ALA A 166 -3.55 -1.62 -11.86
N ALA A 167 -3.88 -1.93 -10.60
CA ALA A 167 -4.61 -1.04 -9.72
C ALA A 167 -3.72 0.07 -9.12
N ALA A 168 -2.50 -0.27 -8.68
CA ALA A 168 -1.57 0.70 -8.10
C ALA A 168 -1.23 1.89 -9.05
N PRO A 169 -0.97 1.69 -10.36
CA PRO A 169 -0.75 2.80 -11.29
C PRO A 169 -1.98 3.69 -11.50
N LEU A 170 -3.21 3.14 -11.43
CA LEU A 170 -4.43 3.95 -11.48
C LEU A 170 -4.52 4.85 -10.25
N ALA A 171 -4.26 4.30 -9.06
CA ALA A 171 -4.20 5.08 -7.83
C ALA A 171 -3.13 6.17 -7.89
N ALA A 172 -1.93 5.86 -8.38
CA ALA A 172 -0.86 6.84 -8.59
C ALA A 172 -1.29 7.98 -9.53
N GLY A 173 -2.02 7.66 -10.60
CA GLY A 173 -2.60 8.66 -11.50
C GLY A 173 -3.65 9.55 -10.81
N ILE A 174 -4.54 8.98 -10.00
CA ILE A 174 -5.53 9.75 -9.23
C ILE A 174 -4.83 10.69 -8.24
N ILE A 175 -3.81 10.20 -7.53
CA ILE A 175 -3.01 11.01 -6.60
C ILE A 175 -2.28 12.13 -7.35
N ALA A 176 -1.77 11.89 -8.57
CA ALA A 176 -1.16 12.93 -9.39
C ALA A 176 -2.14 14.08 -9.72
N LEU A 177 -3.42 13.77 -9.97
CA LEU A 177 -4.46 14.80 -10.14
C LEU A 177 -4.65 15.62 -8.85
N ALA A 178 -4.62 14.97 -7.69
CA ALA A 178 -4.72 15.63 -6.39
C ALA A 178 -3.55 16.57 -6.11
N LEU A 179 -2.33 16.13 -6.39
CA LEU A 179 -1.12 16.94 -6.24
C LEU A 179 -1.09 18.11 -7.22
N HIS A 180 -1.67 17.95 -8.41
CA HIS A 180 -1.83 19.05 -9.34
C HIS A 180 -2.80 20.11 -8.78
N ALA A 181 -3.92 19.68 -8.18
CA ALA A 181 -4.87 20.58 -7.53
C ALA A 181 -4.29 21.25 -6.28
N ASN A 182 -3.49 20.52 -5.50
CA ASN A 182 -2.82 21.06 -4.32
C ASN A 182 -1.39 20.47 -4.17
N PRO A 183 -0.36 21.19 -4.64
CA PRO A 183 1.02 20.71 -4.56
C PRO A 183 1.59 20.74 -3.14
N ASN A 184 0.86 21.28 -2.15
CA ASN A 184 1.30 21.38 -0.76
C ASN A 184 0.93 20.17 0.09
N LEU A 185 0.14 19.23 -0.44
CA LEU A 185 -0.18 17.98 0.25
C LEU A 185 1.10 17.22 0.62
N THR A 186 1.19 16.83 1.88
CA THR A 186 2.24 15.91 2.37
C THR A 186 1.88 14.46 2.08
N TRP A 187 2.85 13.55 2.22
CA TRP A 187 2.61 12.12 2.07
C TRP A 187 1.49 11.59 3.00
N ARG A 188 1.38 12.13 4.22
CA ARG A 188 0.28 11.83 5.16
C ARG A 188 -1.05 12.46 4.76
N ASP A 189 -1.03 13.70 4.27
CA ASP A 189 -2.25 14.35 3.78
C ASP A 189 -2.92 13.53 2.68
N VAL A 190 -2.12 12.97 1.76
CA VAL A 190 -2.63 12.09 0.70
C VAL A 190 -3.29 10.84 1.27
N GLN A 191 -2.70 10.20 2.29
CA GLN A 191 -3.33 9.05 2.95
C GLN A 191 -4.65 9.43 3.64
N HIS A 192 -4.68 10.55 4.37
CA HIS A 192 -5.91 11.05 4.98
C HIS A 192 -7.00 11.35 3.95
N LEU A 193 -6.65 11.99 2.83
CA LEU A 193 -7.56 12.24 1.72
C LEU A 193 -8.16 10.93 1.21
N ILE A 194 -7.32 9.92 0.95
CA ILE A 194 -7.78 8.59 0.51
C ILE A 194 -8.75 7.97 1.51
N VAL A 195 -8.42 7.96 2.81
CA VAL A 195 -9.32 7.41 3.85
C VAL A 195 -10.65 8.16 3.88
N TRP A 196 -10.63 9.47 3.70
CA TRP A 196 -11.81 10.32 3.80
C TRP A 196 -12.71 10.25 2.58
N THR A 197 -12.13 10.09 1.38
CA THR A 197 -12.84 10.21 0.10
C THR A 197 -13.08 8.88 -0.62
N SER A 198 -12.53 7.77 -0.13
CA SER A 198 -12.81 6.45 -0.71
C SER A 198 -14.28 6.04 -0.52
N GLU A 199 -14.80 5.26 -1.45
CA GLU A 199 -16.22 4.92 -1.53
C GLU A 199 -16.50 3.44 -1.25
N TYR A 200 -17.39 3.22 -0.30
CA TYR A 200 -17.94 1.90 0.01
C TYR A 200 -18.95 1.43 -1.04
N ALA A 201 -19.79 2.34 -1.54
CA ALA A 201 -21.04 1.99 -2.22
C ALA A 201 -20.84 1.13 -3.49
N PRO A 202 -19.83 1.39 -4.36
CA PRO A 202 -19.55 0.53 -5.51
C PRO A 202 -19.17 -0.92 -5.16
N LEU A 203 -18.70 -1.16 -3.93
CA LEU A 203 -18.16 -2.42 -3.43
C LEU A 203 -19.05 -3.07 -2.35
N SER A 204 -20.24 -2.53 -2.14
CA SER A 204 -21.13 -2.84 -1.01
C SER A 204 -21.73 -4.25 -1.02
N GLU A 205 -21.74 -4.93 -2.17
CA GLU A 205 -22.26 -6.31 -2.30
C GLU A 205 -21.29 -7.36 -1.77
N ASN A 206 -20.04 -7.00 -1.50
CA ASN A 206 -19.09 -7.90 -0.88
C ASN A 206 -19.41 -8.03 0.63
N PRO A 207 -19.16 -9.20 1.26
CA PRO A 207 -19.35 -9.39 2.72
C PRO A 207 -18.33 -8.57 3.54
N GLY A 208 -18.05 -8.88 4.81
CA GLY A 208 -16.81 -8.45 5.49
C GLY A 208 -16.67 -6.97 5.90
N TRP A 209 -17.52 -6.07 5.40
CA TRP A 209 -17.48 -4.65 5.76
C TRP A 209 -17.78 -4.43 7.25
N GLN A 210 -16.92 -3.63 7.88
CA GLN A 210 -17.02 -3.25 9.28
C GLN A 210 -17.07 -1.73 9.41
N ILE A 211 -17.50 -1.26 10.58
CA ILE A 211 -17.49 0.16 10.94
C ILE A 211 -16.55 0.31 12.14
N ASN A 212 -15.58 1.21 12.02
CA ASN A 212 -14.62 1.47 13.08
C ASN A 212 -15.20 2.40 14.17
N GLY A 213 -14.41 2.69 15.21
CA GLY A 213 -14.84 3.44 16.39
C GLY A 213 -15.31 4.88 16.13
N ILE A 214 -15.03 5.44 14.96
CA ILE A 214 -15.47 6.79 14.56
C ILE A 214 -16.47 6.78 13.39
N GLY A 215 -16.97 5.60 12.99
CA GLY A 215 -18.00 5.49 11.96
C GLY A 215 -17.47 5.31 10.53
N LEU A 216 -16.16 5.13 10.32
CA LEU A 216 -15.62 4.86 8.98
C LEU A 216 -15.86 3.39 8.61
N ARG A 217 -16.38 3.15 7.40
CA ARG A 217 -16.45 1.80 6.84
C ARG A 217 -15.10 1.36 6.32
N PHE A 218 -14.73 0.12 6.61
CA PHE A 218 -13.53 -0.52 6.07
C PHE A 218 -13.78 -2.01 5.82
N ASP A 219 -12.99 -2.60 4.93
CA ASP A 219 -12.93 -4.03 4.67
C ASP A 219 -11.48 -4.42 4.40
N LEU A 220 -11.01 -5.56 4.92
CA LEU A 220 -9.60 -5.98 4.76
C LEU A 220 -9.23 -6.33 3.31
N ARG A 221 -10.21 -6.49 2.43
CA ARG A 221 -10.03 -6.65 0.98
C ARG A 221 -9.91 -5.34 0.24
N PHE A 222 -10.58 -4.30 0.75
CA PHE A 222 -10.79 -3.06 0.00
C PHE A 222 -10.25 -1.80 0.68
N GLY A 223 -9.69 -1.93 1.89
CA GLY A 223 -9.37 -0.80 2.75
C GLY A 223 -10.62 0.03 3.06
N PHE A 224 -10.53 1.35 2.90
CA PHE A 224 -11.64 2.28 3.10
C PHE A 224 -12.59 2.40 1.90
N GLY A 225 -12.33 1.67 0.81
CA GLY A 225 -13.19 1.60 -0.38
C GLY A 225 -12.48 1.91 -1.69
N LEU A 226 -13.29 2.10 -2.73
CA LEU A 226 -12.83 2.45 -4.07
C LEU A 226 -12.37 3.92 -4.11
N LEU A 227 -11.23 4.20 -4.73
CA LEU A 227 -10.77 5.57 -4.94
C LEU A 227 -11.76 6.35 -5.83
N ASN A 228 -12.24 7.49 -5.33
CA ASN A 228 -12.99 8.47 -6.11
C ASN A 228 -12.08 9.67 -6.43
N ALA A 229 -11.72 9.83 -7.71
CA ALA A 229 -10.85 10.91 -8.16
C ALA A 229 -11.46 12.31 -7.99
N GLU A 230 -12.75 12.47 -8.27
CA GLU A 230 -13.46 13.75 -8.13
C GLU A 230 -13.50 14.17 -6.66
N ALA A 231 -13.91 13.27 -5.76
CA ALA A 231 -13.99 13.56 -4.33
C ALA A 231 -12.60 13.87 -3.75
N LEU A 232 -11.58 13.11 -4.15
CA LEU A 232 -10.21 13.30 -3.69
C LEU A 232 -9.64 14.65 -4.15
N VAL A 233 -9.79 15.00 -5.44
CA VAL A 233 -9.35 16.30 -5.98
C VAL A 233 -10.13 17.47 -5.37
N THR A 234 -11.44 17.33 -5.21
CA THR A 234 -12.29 18.36 -4.61
C THR A 234 -11.89 18.64 -3.17
N ALA A 235 -11.65 17.59 -2.38
CA ALA A 235 -11.17 17.72 -1.01
C ALA A 235 -9.75 18.32 -0.96
N ALA A 236 -8.88 17.98 -1.92
CA ALA A 236 -7.51 18.50 -1.99
C ALA A 236 -7.45 20.02 -2.16
N LEU A 237 -8.37 20.63 -2.94
CA LEU A 237 -8.37 22.07 -3.24
C LEU A 237 -8.43 22.96 -1.99
N ASN A 238 -9.17 22.53 -0.96
CA ASN A 238 -9.34 23.26 0.30
C ASN A 238 -8.76 22.49 1.50
N TRP A 239 -7.80 21.59 1.26
CA TRP A 239 -7.22 20.76 2.30
C TRP A 239 -6.36 21.57 3.26
N THR A 240 -6.57 21.35 4.56
CA THR A 240 -5.67 21.83 5.61
C THR A 240 -4.75 20.70 6.02
N THR A 241 -3.43 20.92 5.88
CA THR A 241 -2.41 19.94 6.26
C THR A 241 -2.63 19.43 7.68
N VAL A 242 -2.51 18.11 7.84
CA VAL A 242 -2.70 17.45 9.13
C VAL A 242 -1.62 17.85 10.14
N PRO A 243 -1.92 17.81 11.46
CA PRO A 243 -0.92 18.09 12.49
C PRO A 243 0.33 17.22 12.40
N GLU A 244 1.38 17.62 13.09
CA GLU A 244 2.65 16.89 13.14
C GLU A 244 2.45 15.42 13.59
N LYS A 245 3.15 14.51 12.91
CA LYS A 245 3.14 13.08 13.23
C LYS A 245 3.78 12.85 14.60
N GLN A 246 3.09 12.15 15.46
CA GLN A 246 3.62 11.60 16.71
C GLN A 246 3.67 10.08 16.63
N THR A 247 4.42 9.46 17.53
CA THR A 247 4.55 8.00 17.61
C THR A 247 4.67 7.57 19.06
N CYS A 248 3.83 6.63 19.46
CA CYS A 248 3.87 5.97 20.76
C CYS A 248 4.34 4.54 20.57
N ARG A 249 5.21 4.06 21.46
CA ARG A 249 5.61 2.65 21.56
C ARG A 249 5.23 2.15 22.94
N ILE A 250 4.47 1.07 22.98
CA ILE A 250 3.97 0.48 24.21
C ILE A 250 4.43 -0.97 24.25
N ASP A 251 5.38 -1.25 25.12
CA ASP A 251 5.82 -2.61 25.42
C ASP A 251 4.86 -3.28 26.39
N ALA A 252 4.35 -4.45 26.00
CA ALA A 252 3.50 -5.28 26.82
C ALA A 252 4.27 -6.55 27.23
N SER A 253 4.55 -6.65 28.53
CA SER A 253 5.06 -7.89 29.12
C SER A 253 3.96 -8.94 29.19
N LEU A 254 4.28 -10.15 28.74
CA LEU A 254 3.38 -11.29 28.86
C LEU A 254 3.44 -11.88 30.27
N ALA A 255 2.28 -12.28 30.78
CA ALA A 255 2.23 -13.16 31.94
C ALA A 255 2.71 -14.56 31.53
N LYS A 256 3.34 -15.30 32.46
CA LYS A 256 4.00 -16.58 32.15
C LYS A 256 3.06 -17.61 31.49
N GLU A 257 1.81 -17.62 31.89
CA GLU A 257 0.76 -18.48 31.37
C GLU A 257 0.32 -18.14 29.93
N LYS A 258 0.66 -16.94 29.45
CA LYS A 258 0.38 -16.47 28.07
C LYS A 258 1.60 -16.53 27.16
N GLU A 259 2.75 -16.97 27.68
CA GLU A 259 3.96 -17.13 26.87
C GLU A 259 3.89 -18.37 25.97
N PHE A 260 3.05 -19.35 26.29
CA PHE A 260 2.92 -20.59 25.52
C PHE A 260 1.55 -20.66 24.87
N ILE A 261 1.52 -21.21 23.66
CA ILE A 261 0.29 -21.44 22.90
C ILE A 261 0.40 -22.78 22.20
N SER A 262 -0.68 -23.54 22.24
CA SER A 262 -0.87 -24.80 21.51
C SER A 262 -2.07 -24.70 20.59
N SER A 263 -2.13 -25.60 19.60
CA SER A 263 -3.29 -25.71 18.72
C SER A 263 -4.59 -25.93 19.50
N GLY A 264 -5.65 -25.24 19.09
CA GLY A 264 -6.96 -25.23 19.75
C GLY A 264 -7.05 -24.24 20.92
N GLU A 265 -5.96 -23.55 21.27
CA GLU A 265 -5.94 -22.53 22.32
C GLU A 265 -6.01 -21.11 21.73
N THR A 266 -6.50 -20.19 22.56
CA THR A 266 -6.52 -18.75 22.30
C THR A 266 -5.81 -18.04 23.42
N VAL A 267 -4.87 -17.15 23.07
CA VAL A 267 -4.16 -16.29 24.01
C VAL A 267 -4.62 -14.85 23.82
N ASP A 268 -5.28 -14.30 24.85
CA ASP A 268 -5.74 -12.92 24.91
C ASP A 268 -4.78 -12.04 25.72
N ILE A 269 -4.25 -10.97 25.14
CA ILE A 269 -3.24 -10.10 25.76
C ILE A 269 -3.76 -8.67 25.79
N ALA A 270 -4.04 -8.20 27.00
CA ALA A 270 -4.50 -6.85 27.27
C ALA A 270 -3.32 -5.87 27.35
N ILE A 271 -3.39 -4.78 26.58
CA ILE A 271 -2.42 -3.69 26.56
C ILE A 271 -3.14 -2.40 26.98
N ASN A 272 -2.76 -1.84 28.13
CA ASN A 272 -3.39 -0.62 28.64
C ASN A 272 -2.58 0.62 28.21
N VAL A 273 -3.09 1.35 27.22
CA VAL A 273 -2.45 2.56 26.69
C VAL A 273 -2.96 3.77 27.47
N ARG A 274 -2.12 4.31 28.36
CA ARG A 274 -2.41 5.52 29.16
C ARG A 274 -1.62 6.72 28.67
N ASP A 275 -0.31 6.58 28.64
CA ASP A 275 0.64 7.64 28.33
C ASP A 275 1.06 7.58 26.86
N CYS A 276 0.14 7.98 25.97
CA CYS A 276 0.42 8.12 24.55
C CYS A 276 0.12 9.55 24.08
N ALA A 277 1.09 10.15 23.38
CA ALA A 277 0.96 11.48 22.77
C ALA A 277 0.01 11.50 21.57
N VAL A 278 -0.10 10.40 20.83
CA VAL A 278 -1.07 10.25 19.73
C VAL A 278 -2.47 10.19 20.34
N ASN A 279 -3.36 11.08 19.94
CA ASN A 279 -4.78 11.04 20.31
C ASN A 279 -5.65 10.50 19.18
N TYR A 280 -5.31 10.78 17.92
CA TYR A 280 -6.06 10.35 16.74
C TYR A 280 -5.15 9.49 15.87
N ILE A 281 -5.53 8.23 15.70
CA ILE A 281 -4.70 7.20 15.06
C ILE A 281 -4.64 7.41 13.53
N GLU A 282 -3.49 7.13 12.95
CA GLU A 282 -3.28 6.95 11.50
C GLU A 282 -2.96 5.47 11.23
N HIS A 283 -1.82 4.99 11.72
CA HIS A 283 -1.37 3.60 11.59
C HIS A 283 -1.15 2.96 12.95
N VAL A 284 -1.34 1.65 13.01
CA VAL A 284 -0.94 0.82 14.15
C VAL A 284 -0.08 -0.32 13.65
N GLU A 285 1.05 -0.57 14.29
CA GLU A 285 1.91 -1.73 14.04
C GLU A 285 1.95 -2.59 15.32
N LEU A 286 1.70 -3.89 15.18
CA LEU A 286 1.87 -4.86 16.24
C LEU A 286 3.15 -5.65 15.98
N GLY A 287 4.21 -5.32 16.70
CA GLY A 287 5.47 -6.05 16.67
C GLY A 287 5.45 -7.21 17.67
N THR A 288 5.74 -8.42 17.21
CA THR A 288 5.96 -9.55 18.10
C THR A 288 6.89 -10.60 17.48
N THR A 289 7.49 -11.41 18.35
CA THR A 289 8.19 -12.63 17.96
C THR A 289 7.35 -13.82 18.41
N VAL A 290 6.96 -14.69 17.49
CA VAL A 290 6.22 -15.91 17.80
C VAL A 290 6.98 -17.09 17.22
N GLN A 291 7.58 -17.90 18.09
CA GLN A 291 8.14 -19.18 17.70
C GLN A 291 7.00 -20.19 17.63
N TYR A 292 6.82 -20.88 16.52
CA TYR A 292 5.72 -21.81 16.35
C TYR A 292 6.09 -22.93 15.37
N THR A 293 5.61 -24.15 15.62
CA THR A 293 5.93 -25.32 14.78
C THR A 293 5.43 -25.18 13.34
N ARG A 294 4.36 -24.43 13.13
CA ARG A 294 3.81 -24.14 11.80
C ARG A 294 3.28 -22.71 11.74
N ARG A 295 4.07 -21.78 11.26
CA ARG A 295 3.71 -20.35 11.20
C ARG A 295 2.36 -20.07 10.54
N GLY A 296 2.02 -20.77 9.46
CA GLY A 296 0.75 -20.60 8.75
C GLY A 296 -0.51 -21.00 9.51
N ALA A 297 -0.37 -21.69 10.64
CA ALA A 297 -1.50 -22.02 11.50
C ALA A 297 -1.91 -20.86 12.43
N LEU A 298 -1.04 -19.86 12.60
CA LEU A 298 -1.31 -18.71 13.47
C LEU A 298 -2.32 -17.76 12.84
N GLU A 299 -3.27 -17.32 13.64
CA GLU A 299 -4.13 -16.17 13.37
C GLU A 299 -3.90 -15.13 14.45
N ILE A 300 -3.76 -13.86 14.06
CA ILE A 300 -3.50 -12.75 14.98
C ILE A 300 -4.55 -11.66 14.74
N TYR A 301 -5.21 -11.24 15.82
CA TYR A 301 -6.18 -10.15 15.82
C TYR A 301 -5.78 -9.06 16.79
N LEU A 302 -6.26 -7.85 16.49
CA LEU A 302 -6.16 -6.69 17.35
C LEU A 302 -7.55 -6.09 17.56
N VAL A 303 -7.88 -5.73 18.79
CA VAL A 303 -9.12 -5.03 19.14
C VAL A 303 -8.75 -3.67 19.73
N SER A 304 -9.30 -2.61 19.13
CA SER A 304 -9.09 -1.24 19.61
C SER A 304 -9.91 -0.94 20.89
N PRO A 305 -9.56 0.12 21.65
CA PRO A 305 -10.32 0.57 22.81
C PRO A 305 -11.78 0.91 22.49
N GLN A 306 -12.08 1.24 21.24
CA GLN A 306 -13.43 1.56 20.77
C GLN A 306 -14.14 0.35 20.12
N GLY A 307 -13.56 -0.85 20.21
CA GLY A 307 -14.20 -2.11 19.86
C GLY A 307 -13.96 -2.58 18.42
N THR A 308 -13.10 -1.92 17.65
CA THR A 308 -12.78 -2.32 16.27
C THR A 308 -11.90 -3.56 16.28
N LYS A 309 -12.44 -4.70 15.84
CA LYS A 309 -11.72 -5.98 15.74
C LYS A 309 -11.12 -6.17 14.35
N ILE A 310 -9.82 -6.44 14.29
CA ILE A 310 -9.03 -6.45 13.06
C ILE A 310 -8.28 -7.77 12.99
N GLN A 311 -8.36 -8.47 11.86
CA GLN A 311 -7.48 -9.60 11.58
C GLN A 311 -6.19 -9.06 10.99
N LEU A 312 -5.11 -9.13 11.77
CA LEU A 312 -3.78 -8.69 11.36
C LEU A 312 -3.06 -9.77 10.54
N LEU A 313 -3.24 -11.03 10.92
CA LEU A 313 -2.72 -12.20 10.20
C LEU A 313 -3.83 -13.25 10.14
N SER A 314 -4.14 -13.71 8.93
CA SER A 314 -5.00 -14.87 8.69
C SER A 314 -4.18 -16.15 8.61
N ALA A 315 -4.81 -17.29 8.83
CA ALA A 315 -4.19 -18.59 8.57
C ALA A 315 -3.76 -18.66 7.10
N ARG A 316 -2.57 -19.19 6.86
CA ARG A 316 -1.99 -19.38 5.53
C ARG A 316 -1.67 -20.85 5.33
N SER A 317 -2.57 -21.56 4.66
CA SER A 317 -2.56 -23.03 4.56
C SER A 317 -1.24 -23.60 4.02
N ARG A 318 -0.55 -22.83 3.19
CA ARG A 318 0.70 -23.19 2.52
C ARG A 318 1.95 -22.94 3.36
N ASP A 319 1.88 -22.08 4.36
CA ASP A 319 3.03 -21.70 5.18
C ASP A 319 3.31 -22.76 6.26
N THR A 320 4.26 -23.65 5.96
CA THR A 320 4.72 -24.68 6.88
C THR A 320 5.99 -24.32 7.64
N SER A 321 6.39 -23.03 7.61
CA SER A 321 7.65 -22.59 8.20
C SER A 321 7.66 -22.76 9.73
N THR A 322 8.77 -23.26 10.26
CA THR A 322 9.07 -23.34 11.70
C THR A 322 9.82 -22.11 12.22
N ALA A 323 10.17 -21.17 11.34
CA ALA A 323 10.90 -19.96 11.72
C ALA A 323 10.05 -19.00 12.58
N GLY A 324 8.71 -19.15 12.51
CA GLY A 324 7.80 -18.27 13.21
C GLY A 324 7.81 -16.83 12.68
N LEU A 325 7.27 -15.91 13.48
CA LEU A 325 7.41 -14.46 13.26
C LEU A 325 8.59 -13.96 14.09
N VAL A 326 9.49 -13.18 13.49
CA VAL A 326 10.67 -12.65 14.17
C VAL A 326 10.63 -11.14 14.12
N ASN A 327 10.22 -10.52 15.22
CA ASN A 327 10.03 -9.07 15.35
C ASN A 327 9.30 -8.46 14.14
N TRP A 328 8.24 -9.13 13.68
CA TRP A 328 7.56 -8.77 12.45
C TRP A 328 6.44 -7.76 12.74
N PRO A 329 6.43 -6.57 12.13
CA PRO A 329 5.39 -5.58 12.34
C PRO A 329 4.15 -5.95 11.53
N LEU A 330 3.06 -6.28 12.21
CA LEU A 330 1.75 -6.44 11.58
C LEU A 330 1.00 -5.11 11.59
N THR A 331 0.85 -4.50 10.42
CA THR A 331 0.29 -3.14 10.29
C THR A 331 -1.22 -3.16 10.09
N SER A 332 -1.90 -2.14 10.62
CA SER A 332 -3.30 -1.85 10.38
C SER A 332 -3.56 -0.36 10.16
N VAL A 333 -4.47 -0.06 9.24
CA VAL A 333 -5.06 1.27 9.03
C VAL A 333 -6.54 1.32 9.44
N ALA A 334 -7.14 0.20 9.86
CA ALA A 334 -8.58 0.11 10.12
C ALA A 334 -9.08 1.01 11.25
N THR A 335 -8.22 1.34 12.22
CA THR A 335 -8.51 2.24 13.34
C THR A 335 -8.24 3.72 13.00
N TRP A 336 -8.11 4.09 11.73
CA TRP A 336 -7.85 5.48 11.35
C TRP A 336 -8.86 6.44 11.98
N GLY A 337 -8.35 7.49 12.62
CA GLY A 337 -9.10 8.53 13.33
C GLY A 337 -9.61 8.14 14.72
N GLU A 338 -9.45 6.89 15.14
CA GLU A 338 -9.82 6.43 16.48
C GLU A 338 -8.97 7.05 17.60
N GLN A 339 -9.48 6.99 18.83
CA GLN A 339 -8.71 7.34 20.01
C GLN A 339 -7.77 6.22 20.43
N SER A 340 -6.51 6.56 20.68
CA SER A 340 -5.46 5.59 21.04
C SER A 340 -5.54 5.07 22.48
N ARG A 341 -6.08 5.86 23.41
CA ARG A 341 -6.05 5.56 24.85
C ARG A 341 -7.13 4.55 25.22
N GLY A 342 -6.76 3.69 26.17
CA GLY A 342 -7.64 2.68 26.71
C GLY A 342 -7.08 1.27 26.53
N LEU A 343 -7.96 0.29 26.60
CA LEU A 343 -7.60 -1.12 26.57
C LEU A 343 -7.58 -1.64 25.14
N TRP A 344 -6.39 -2.00 24.66
CA TRP A 344 -6.22 -2.80 23.46
C TRP A 344 -6.17 -4.28 23.84
N ASN A 345 -6.69 -5.15 22.97
CA ASN A 345 -6.58 -6.60 23.15
C ASN A 345 -5.95 -7.23 21.91
N VAL A 346 -4.87 -7.99 22.11
CA VAL A 346 -4.25 -8.82 21.08
C VAL A 346 -4.71 -10.25 21.29
N ILE A 347 -5.18 -10.90 20.22
CA ILE A 347 -5.65 -12.28 20.25
C ILE A 347 -4.77 -13.09 19.32
N ILE A 348 -4.07 -14.08 19.86
CA ILE A 348 -3.25 -15.02 19.09
C ILE A 348 -3.88 -16.39 19.25
N GLN A 349 -4.16 -17.08 18.15
CA GLN A 349 -4.81 -18.38 18.16
C GLN A 349 -4.28 -19.31 17.07
N ASP A 350 -4.52 -20.60 17.24
CA ASP A 350 -4.38 -21.62 16.21
C ASP A 350 -5.65 -22.48 16.22
N THR A 351 -6.41 -22.44 15.13
CA THR A 351 -7.70 -23.12 14.99
C THR A 351 -7.62 -24.42 14.18
N THR A 352 -6.41 -24.85 13.80
CA THR A 352 -6.20 -26.01 12.91
C THR A 352 -6.47 -27.36 13.57
N ASN A 353 -6.45 -27.43 14.91
CA ASN A 353 -6.52 -28.67 15.69
C ASN A 353 -5.42 -29.69 15.35
N GLU A 354 -4.28 -29.21 14.84
CA GLU A 354 -3.08 -30.00 14.58
C GLU A 354 -2.23 -30.15 15.86
N SER A 355 -1.11 -30.86 15.79
CA SER A 355 -0.15 -30.93 16.91
C SER A 355 0.86 -29.79 16.88
N ASN A 356 0.36 -28.55 16.78
CA ASN A 356 1.19 -27.35 16.79
C ASN A 356 1.34 -26.76 18.18
N ALA A 357 2.50 -26.19 18.46
CA ALA A 357 2.77 -25.47 19.70
C ALA A 357 3.91 -24.47 19.52
N GLY A 358 4.02 -23.54 20.46
CA GLY A 358 5.15 -22.63 20.49
C GLY A 358 5.11 -21.60 21.59
N LYS A 359 5.92 -20.55 21.41
CA LYS A 359 6.18 -19.51 22.40
C LYS A 359 5.95 -18.12 21.80
N ILE A 360 5.15 -17.32 22.49
CA ILE A 360 4.92 -15.91 22.20
C ILE A 360 5.95 -15.09 23.00
N GLY A 361 6.68 -14.24 22.30
CA GLY A 361 7.63 -13.28 22.86
C GLY A 361 6.96 -11.96 23.25
N PRO A 362 7.74 -10.98 23.72
CA PRO A 362 7.21 -9.64 24.05
C PRO A 362 6.42 -9.05 22.89
N ILE A 363 5.42 -8.24 23.23
CA ILE A 363 4.60 -7.52 22.27
C ILE A 363 4.92 -6.03 22.37
N GLU A 364 5.16 -5.40 21.22
CA GLU A 364 5.25 -3.96 21.09
C GLU A 364 4.05 -3.47 20.25
N LEU A 365 3.25 -2.57 20.81
CA LEU A 365 2.22 -1.84 20.08
C LEU A 365 2.77 -0.46 19.70
N VAL A 366 2.94 -0.21 18.42
CA VAL A 366 3.36 1.09 17.88
C VAL A 366 2.13 1.80 17.31
N ILE A 367 1.86 3.02 17.77
CA ILE A 367 0.73 3.83 17.33
C ILE A 367 1.27 5.11 16.71
N HIS A 368 0.87 5.39 15.47
CA HIS A 368 1.16 6.61 14.74
C HIS A 368 -0.08 7.48 14.62
N GLY A 369 0.10 8.79 14.62
CA GLY A 369 -1.01 9.72 14.39
C GLY A 369 -0.74 11.11 14.94
N THR A 370 -1.80 11.81 15.32
CA THR A 370 -1.72 13.22 15.74
C THR A 370 -2.18 13.43 17.18
N VAL A 371 -1.64 14.47 17.83
CA VAL A 371 -2.11 14.93 19.15
C VAL A 371 -3.43 15.68 18.98
N GLU A 372 -3.52 16.53 17.97
CA GLU A 372 -4.72 17.31 17.69
C GLU A 372 -5.59 16.64 16.64
N MET A 373 -6.90 16.81 16.74
CA MET A 373 -7.83 16.30 15.73
C MET A 373 -7.57 17.02 14.39
N PRO A 374 -7.33 16.29 13.29
CA PRO A 374 -7.23 16.86 11.96
C PRO A 374 -8.45 17.70 11.57
N ALA A 375 -8.26 18.78 10.82
CA ALA A 375 -9.33 19.74 10.51
C ALA A 375 -10.50 19.11 9.71
N HIS A 376 -10.20 18.21 8.77
CA HIS A 376 -11.23 17.52 7.97
C HIS A 376 -12.18 16.67 8.84
N MET A 377 -11.70 16.17 9.99
CA MET A 377 -12.52 15.39 10.92
C MET A 377 -13.45 16.27 11.79
N LYS A 378 -13.15 17.56 11.94
CA LYS A 378 -13.98 18.52 12.71
C LYS A 378 -15.13 19.09 11.89
N ASN A 379 -14.82 19.49 10.65
CA ASN A 379 -15.62 20.46 9.90
C ASN A 379 -16.50 19.83 8.80
N SER A 380 -16.28 18.55 8.49
CA SER A 380 -16.99 17.88 7.40
C SER A 380 -17.45 16.51 7.89
N PRO A 381 -18.75 16.27 8.11
CA PRO A 381 -19.20 14.89 8.12
C PRO A 381 -18.81 14.29 6.76
N ARG A 382 -18.09 13.16 6.76
CA ARG A 382 -17.79 12.40 5.54
C ARG A 382 -19.06 12.34 4.70
N HIS A 383 -18.95 12.57 3.38
CA HIS A 383 -20.09 12.44 2.47
C HIS A 383 -20.85 11.16 2.86
N LYS A 384 -22.13 11.31 3.22
CA LYS A 384 -22.97 10.14 3.51
C LYS A 384 -22.85 9.25 2.29
N TYR A 385 -22.66 7.95 2.52
CA TYR A 385 -22.60 6.96 1.45
C TYR A 385 -23.93 7.01 0.70
N ASP A 386 -24.01 7.84 -0.34
CA ASP A 386 -25.20 7.95 -1.17
C ASP A 386 -25.40 6.59 -1.86
N SER A 387 -26.65 6.24 -2.09
CA SER A 387 -26.99 5.00 -2.80
C SER A 387 -26.36 5.05 -4.19
N TYR A 388 -25.40 4.16 -4.45
CA TYR A 388 -24.78 4.04 -5.76
C TYR A 388 -25.81 3.51 -6.77
N GLU A 389 -26.29 4.36 -7.67
CA GLU A 389 -27.14 3.95 -8.78
C GLU A 389 -26.29 3.25 -9.85
N LYS A 390 -26.14 1.93 -9.71
CA LYS A 390 -25.42 1.06 -10.69
C LYS A 390 -25.93 1.19 -12.14
N GLN A 391 -27.14 1.72 -12.37
CA GLN A 391 -27.89 1.49 -13.61
C GLN A 391 -27.61 2.48 -14.75
N GLU A 392 -27.14 3.71 -14.53
CA GLU A 392 -27.03 4.68 -15.64
C GLU A 392 -25.64 4.78 -16.29
N GLN A 393 -24.53 4.51 -15.59
CA GLN A 393 -23.19 4.76 -16.14
C GLN A 393 -22.66 3.66 -17.08
N PHE A 394 -22.96 2.37 -16.82
CA PHE A 394 -22.47 1.29 -17.67
C PHE A 394 -23.26 1.14 -18.98
N TYR A 395 -24.54 1.55 -19.01
CA TYR A 395 -25.34 1.53 -20.23
C TYR A 395 -24.83 2.51 -21.29
N TYR A 396 -24.22 3.63 -20.89
CA TYR A 396 -23.73 4.65 -21.84
C TYR A 396 -22.49 4.20 -22.62
N LEU A 397 -21.65 3.35 -22.03
CA LEU A 397 -20.42 2.84 -22.67
C LEU A 397 -20.69 1.62 -23.56
N ASP A 398 -21.69 0.79 -23.23
CA ASP A 398 -22.01 -0.43 -23.97
C ASP A 398 -22.97 -0.21 -25.16
N SER A 399 -23.67 0.94 -25.22
CA SER A 399 -24.70 1.19 -26.23
C SER A 399 -24.24 1.92 -27.50
N GLY A 400 -22.94 2.18 -27.67
CA GLY A 400 -22.40 2.73 -28.93
C GLY A 400 -23.07 4.03 -29.38
N GLY A 401 -23.48 4.88 -28.43
CA GLY A 401 -24.11 6.17 -28.73
C GLY A 401 -23.17 7.09 -29.53
N PRO A 402 -23.69 7.96 -30.40
CA PRO A 402 -22.87 8.78 -31.27
C PRO A 402 -21.95 9.69 -30.44
N TYR A 403 -20.66 9.64 -30.74
CA TYR A 403 -19.66 10.58 -30.24
C TYR A 403 -20.16 12.01 -30.46
N ASN A 404 -20.39 12.75 -29.36
CA ASN A 404 -20.77 14.16 -29.44
C ASN A 404 -19.50 15.02 -29.35
N GLU A 405 -19.04 15.53 -30.49
CA GLU A 405 -17.82 16.36 -30.61
C GLU A 405 -17.86 17.65 -29.77
N ASN A 406 -19.03 18.06 -29.25
CA ASN A 406 -19.20 19.31 -28.52
C ASN A 406 -18.90 19.23 -27.01
N ALA A 407 -18.57 18.06 -26.45
CA ALA A 407 -18.16 17.95 -25.05
C ALA A 407 -16.67 18.31 -24.81
N ALA A 408 -15.90 18.60 -25.88
CA ALA A 408 -14.45 18.83 -25.84
C ALA A 408 -14.04 20.32 -25.80
N LEU A 409 -14.89 21.21 -25.28
CA LEU A 409 -14.60 22.66 -25.22
C LEU A 409 -14.31 23.14 -23.80
N PHE A 410 -13.24 22.65 -23.19
CA PHE A 410 -12.45 23.40 -22.20
C PHE A 410 -10.99 22.94 -22.29
N ILE A 411 -10.29 23.47 -23.29
CA ILE A 411 -8.84 23.32 -23.46
C ILE A 411 -8.21 24.67 -23.07
N PRO A 412 -7.47 24.77 -21.94
CA PRO A 412 -6.59 25.91 -21.72
C PRO A 412 -5.44 25.89 -22.73
N GLU A 413 -5.10 27.07 -23.24
CA GLU A 413 -4.20 27.33 -24.37
C GLU A 413 -2.83 26.62 -24.30
N GLN A 414 -2.32 26.29 -25.50
CA GLN A 414 -1.02 25.70 -25.77
C GLN A 414 0.13 26.48 -25.13
N HIS A 415 0.95 25.81 -24.31
CA HIS A 415 2.26 26.32 -23.92
C HIS A 415 3.33 25.91 -24.94
N SER A 416 4.09 26.89 -25.44
CA SER A 416 5.20 26.71 -26.36
C SER A 416 6.30 25.85 -25.75
N THR A 417 6.65 24.75 -26.40
CA THR A 417 7.84 23.95 -26.10
C THR A 417 9.08 24.68 -26.66
N GLN A 418 9.94 25.19 -25.78
CA GLN A 418 11.33 25.43 -26.13
C GLN A 418 12.09 24.11 -26.01
N GLU A 419 12.56 23.59 -27.14
CA GLU A 419 13.54 22.50 -27.17
C GLU A 419 14.86 22.97 -26.56
N VAL A 420 15.30 22.31 -25.49
CA VAL A 420 16.66 22.46 -24.96
C VAL A 420 17.45 21.23 -25.42
N ALA A 421 18.36 21.46 -26.37
CA ALA A 421 19.30 20.43 -26.82
C ALA A 421 20.33 20.13 -25.71
N PHE A 422 20.35 18.88 -25.23
CA PHE A 422 21.38 18.38 -24.32
C PHE A 422 22.59 17.90 -25.12
N ASN A 423 23.61 18.74 -25.26
CA ASN A 423 24.95 18.32 -25.63
C ASN A 423 25.96 18.92 -24.67
N ASN A 424 26.43 18.08 -23.74
CA ASN A 424 27.76 18.04 -23.10
C ASN A 424 27.63 17.49 -21.69
N MET A 425 27.77 16.17 -21.56
CA MET A 425 28.08 15.53 -20.28
C MET A 425 29.60 15.30 -20.25
N ASP A 426 30.22 15.69 -19.14
CA ASP A 426 31.67 15.80 -19.01
C ASP A 426 32.36 14.43 -19.11
N THR A 427 33.28 14.29 -20.05
CA THR A 427 33.96 13.01 -20.38
C THR A 427 34.79 12.46 -19.22
N VAL A 428 35.13 13.31 -18.25
CA VAL A 428 35.83 12.95 -17.01
C VAL A 428 34.98 12.05 -16.10
N ILE A 429 33.65 12.26 -16.06
CA ILE A 429 32.73 11.48 -15.22
C ILE A 429 32.57 10.06 -15.76
N LEU A 430 32.54 9.90 -17.08
CA LEU A 430 32.46 8.59 -17.74
C LEU A 430 33.74 7.76 -17.49
N ASP A 431 34.90 8.40 -17.53
CA ASP A 431 36.20 7.77 -17.27
C ASP A 431 36.39 7.33 -15.80
N GLU A 432 35.83 8.09 -14.84
CA GLU A 432 35.83 7.70 -13.42
C GLU A 432 34.89 6.51 -13.17
N MET A 433 33.71 6.50 -13.80
CA MET A 433 32.76 5.38 -13.71
C MET A 433 33.33 4.08 -14.29
N GLU A 434 34.07 4.15 -15.40
CA GLU A 434 34.66 2.96 -16.03
C GLU A 434 35.85 2.40 -15.21
N LYS A 435 36.64 3.27 -14.57
CA LYS A 435 37.72 2.88 -13.64
C LYS A 435 37.21 2.27 -12.33
N GLU A 436 35.98 2.58 -11.92
CA GLU A 436 35.35 2.01 -10.73
C GLU A 436 34.66 0.67 -11.05
N LEU A 437 34.13 0.52 -12.26
CA LEU A 437 33.61 -0.76 -12.78
C LEU A 437 34.72 -1.82 -12.93
N LEU A 438 35.92 -1.44 -13.38
CA LEU A 438 37.05 -2.37 -13.53
C LEU A 438 37.69 -2.80 -12.19
N ARG A 439 37.56 -2.00 -11.12
CA ARG A 439 38.06 -2.36 -9.79
C ARG A 439 37.27 -3.49 -9.11
N ASN A 440 35.99 -3.65 -9.44
CA ASN A 440 35.12 -4.66 -8.83
C ASN A 440 35.18 -6.04 -9.52
N HIS A 441 35.90 -6.17 -10.63
CA HIS A 441 35.97 -7.44 -11.37
C HIS A 441 37.10 -8.40 -10.96
N HIS A 442 37.94 -8.04 -9.98
CA HIS A 442 38.99 -8.91 -9.43
C HIS A 442 38.82 -9.16 -7.93
N SER A 443 37.82 -9.95 -7.53
CA SER A 443 37.82 -10.65 -6.24
C SER A 443 37.07 -11.99 -6.26
N LYS A 444 37.21 -12.76 -7.33
CA LYS A 444 36.79 -14.17 -7.34
C LYS A 444 37.70 -15.03 -8.19
N TYR A 445 38.92 -15.29 -7.72
CA TYR A 445 39.63 -16.55 -7.95
C TYR A 445 40.72 -16.65 -6.88
N TYR A 446 40.52 -17.55 -5.91
CA TYR A 446 41.50 -18.38 -5.20
C TYR A 446 40.90 -18.87 -3.87
N ALA A 447 40.57 -20.16 -3.83
CA ALA A 447 40.68 -21.10 -2.70
C ALA A 447 39.49 -22.09 -2.61
N SER A 448 39.61 -23.23 -3.30
CA SER A 448 39.39 -24.55 -2.69
C SER A 448 39.67 -25.68 -3.70
N SER A 449 40.82 -26.34 -3.56
CA SER A 449 40.91 -27.81 -3.64
C SER A 449 42.31 -28.29 -3.24
N VAL A 450 42.35 -29.07 -2.17
CA VAL A 450 43.46 -29.93 -1.74
C VAL A 450 42.87 -31.35 -1.66
N GLU A 451 43.69 -32.34 -2.04
CA GLU A 451 43.51 -33.82 -2.04
C GLU A 451 42.71 -34.37 -3.24
N VAL A 452 43.20 -35.32 -4.05
CA VAL A 452 44.21 -36.40 -3.89
C VAL A 452 45.22 -36.39 -5.03
#